data_AF-A0A1V2RDJ9-F1
#
_entry.id   AF-A0A1V2RDJ9-F1
#
_cell.length_a   1.000
_cell.length_b   1.000
_cell.length_c   1.000
_cell.angle_alpha   90.00
_cell.angle_beta   90.00
_cell.angle_gamma   90.00
#
_symmetry.space_group_name_H-M   'P 1'
#
loop_
_entity.id
_entity.type
_entity.pdbx_description
1 polymer ?
#
loop_
_entity_poly.entity_id
_entity_poly.type
_entity_poly.pdbx_seq_one_letter_code
_entity_poly.pdbx_strand_id
1 'polypeptide(L)'
;MPADATREYSEVAQWYRDPVSCLQSTLATVLIHAGEDPLAALGRAWEFRYLPGDVRPEEFYWPCRVPGDLARSVLPHVKVTSRWQALHESDPLSPWQEALERGELPIIVVDNYHLPFRPAYHDVHAAHLLVLRAVDRDSGTVHVSDAMPPAFQGALAVEDLLRACDSPCPPDHQDRFFSGQPVGGRWLQVRVDAPSPPLTRQRLREVLAENLRGFTQDGTTPTAHWSGLDGLRRYRDLLARAVRAGAAPTLGEVYTHGWSQQSQAALHGELLRRCGSAWQLSRLSEAGRRVEQVAHSWTAVRVSAAHWSASPLGPGKSPERLLYHFDRLSRCYEVALTAVGEAMREL
;
A
#
# COMPACT_ATOMS: atom_id res chain seq x y z
N MET A 1 46.00 6.51 12.91
CA MET A 1 44.66 5.93 12.68
C MET A 1 43.66 6.90 13.28
N PRO A 2 42.95 7.70 12.47
CA PRO A 2 41.93 8.59 13.01
C PRO A 2 40.73 7.75 13.45
N ALA A 3 40.16 8.14 14.60
CA ALA A 3 39.04 7.48 15.24
C ALA A 3 37.83 7.44 14.31
N ASP A 4 37.27 6.24 14.19
CA ASP A 4 36.03 5.92 13.51
C ASP A 4 34.88 6.63 14.24
N ALA A 5 34.61 7.87 13.83
CA ALA A 5 33.42 8.58 14.26
C ALA A 5 32.25 7.89 13.54
N THR A 6 31.67 6.89 14.20
CA THR A 6 30.37 6.33 13.83
C THR A 6 29.40 7.49 13.71
N ARG A 7 29.17 7.94 12.48
CA ARG A 7 28.22 8.99 12.16
C ARG A 7 26.86 8.43 12.57
N GLU A 8 26.34 8.86 13.72
CA GLU A 8 25.02 8.42 14.19
C GLU A 8 23.98 8.97 13.22
N TYR A 9 23.63 8.16 12.23
CA TYR A 9 22.42 8.37 11.46
C TYR A 9 21.24 8.16 12.40
N SER A 10 20.36 9.16 12.52
CA SER A 10 19.19 9.05 13.40
C SER A 10 18.43 7.77 13.08
N GLU A 11 18.28 6.89 14.06
CA GLU A 11 17.47 5.69 13.88
C GLU A 11 16.01 6.10 13.64
N VAL A 12 15.51 5.83 12.44
CA VAL A 12 14.10 5.97 12.13
C VAL A 12 13.40 4.69 12.57
N ALA A 13 12.40 4.79 13.43
CA ALA A 13 11.68 3.62 13.89
C ALA A 13 10.95 2.92 12.73
N GLN A 14 11.13 1.60 12.62
CA GLN A 14 10.41 0.79 11.65
C GLN A 14 8.99 0.51 12.13
N TRP A 15 8.03 0.56 11.21
CA TRP A 15 6.64 0.29 11.49
C TRP A 15 6.08 -0.73 10.50
N TYR A 16 5.51 -1.79 11.04
CA TYR A 16 4.87 -2.84 10.27
C TYR A 16 3.61 -3.36 10.97
N ARG A 17 2.58 -3.63 10.16
CA ARG A 17 1.30 -4.20 10.55
C ARG A 17 0.84 -5.14 9.45
N ASP A 18 0.70 -6.42 9.73
CA ASP A 18 0.14 -7.34 8.73
C ASP A 18 -1.40 -7.20 8.69
N PRO A 19 -2.06 -7.19 7.52
CA PRO A 19 -1.52 -7.18 6.16
C PRO A 19 -1.37 -5.77 5.56
N VAL A 20 -0.14 -5.27 5.46
CA VAL A 20 0.20 -4.07 4.66
C VAL A 20 1.23 -4.41 3.58
N SER A 21 1.35 -3.57 2.54
CA SER A 21 2.46 -3.65 1.58
C SER A 21 3.60 -2.71 1.95
N CYS A 22 4.68 -2.80 1.19
CA CYS A 22 5.80 -1.86 1.22
C CYS A 22 5.37 -0.39 1.06
N LEU A 23 4.23 -0.11 0.42
CA LEU A 23 3.70 1.26 0.33
C LEU A 23 3.32 1.83 1.69
N GLN A 24 2.52 1.11 2.49
CA GLN A 24 2.08 1.65 3.77
C GLN A 24 3.23 1.64 4.78
N SER A 25 4.14 0.67 4.74
CA SER A 25 5.28 0.62 5.67
C SER A 25 6.29 1.74 5.40
N THR A 26 6.59 2.06 4.14
CA THR A 26 7.47 3.19 3.79
C THR A 26 6.80 4.54 4.07
N LEU A 27 5.51 4.70 3.76
CA LEU A 27 4.76 5.91 4.17
C LEU A 27 4.69 6.06 5.69
N ALA A 28 4.51 4.97 6.43
CA ALA A 28 4.54 4.98 7.90
C ALA A 28 5.88 5.48 8.45
N THR A 29 6.98 5.08 7.82
CA THR A 29 8.33 5.54 8.17
C THR A 29 8.48 7.05 7.95
N VAL A 30 7.99 7.58 6.82
CA VAL A 30 7.95 9.03 6.56
C VAL A 30 7.06 9.76 7.57
N LEU A 31 5.92 9.18 7.94
CA LEU A 31 5.01 9.75 8.94
C LEU A 31 5.66 9.81 10.33
N ILE A 32 6.33 8.75 10.77
CA ILE A 32 7.09 8.73 12.04
C ILE A 32 8.14 9.84 12.05
N HIS A 33 8.90 9.95 10.96
CA HIS A 33 9.92 11.00 10.82
C HIS A 33 9.33 12.41 10.90
N ALA A 34 8.10 12.60 10.38
CA ALA A 34 7.35 13.84 10.50
C ALA A 34 6.63 14.03 11.87
N GLY A 35 6.79 13.11 12.81
CA GLY A 35 6.15 13.17 14.14
C GLY A 35 4.67 12.77 14.15
N GLU A 36 4.20 12.03 13.15
CA GLU A 36 2.82 11.53 13.04
C GLU A 36 2.69 10.10 13.59
N ASP A 37 1.51 9.76 14.14
CA ASP A 37 1.16 8.36 14.45
C ASP A 37 0.71 7.67 13.15
N PRO A 38 1.45 6.66 12.63
CA PRO A 38 1.15 6.05 11.34
C PRO A 38 -0.22 5.40 11.27
N LEU A 39 -0.66 4.73 12.35
CA LEU A 39 -1.98 4.10 12.36
C LEU A 39 -3.08 5.16 12.36
N ALA A 40 -2.89 6.24 13.13
CA ALA A 40 -3.84 7.34 13.16
C ALA A 40 -3.91 8.09 11.84
N ALA A 41 -2.87 8.08 11.00
CA ALA A 41 -2.84 8.71 9.69
C ALA A 41 -3.37 7.78 8.58
N LEU A 42 -2.75 6.61 8.40
CA LEU A 42 -3.07 5.63 7.35
C LEU A 42 -4.46 4.99 7.56
N GLY A 43 -4.87 4.79 8.82
CA GLY A 43 -6.14 4.16 9.15
C GLY A 43 -7.37 5.05 8.96
N ARG A 44 -7.23 6.35 8.65
CA ARG A 44 -8.40 7.24 8.50
C ARG A 44 -9.19 6.97 7.23
N ALA A 45 -8.51 6.71 6.12
CA ALA A 45 -9.16 6.54 4.84
C ALA A 45 -9.64 5.10 4.66
N TRP A 46 -10.89 4.93 4.25
CA TRP A 46 -11.45 3.65 3.84
C TRP A 46 -12.43 3.86 2.69
N GLU A 47 -12.14 3.26 1.54
CA GLU A 47 -13.00 3.30 0.37
C GLU A 47 -12.91 1.99 -0.42
N PHE A 48 -13.80 1.81 -1.38
CA PHE A 48 -13.52 0.95 -2.52
C PHE A 48 -13.17 1.86 -3.69
N ARG A 49 -12.07 1.59 -4.40
CA ARG A 49 -11.68 2.32 -5.61
C ARG A 49 -10.94 1.42 -6.59
N TYR A 50 -11.40 1.39 -7.83
CA TYR A 50 -10.78 0.64 -8.92
C TYR A 50 -10.62 1.52 -10.16
N LEU A 51 -9.47 1.45 -10.81
CA LEU A 51 -9.14 2.18 -12.04
C LEU A 51 -9.00 1.16 -13.19
N PRO A 52 -10.05 0.94 -14.00
CA PRO A 52 -9.98 0.01 -15.11
C PRO A 52 -8.82 0.34 -16.07
N GLY A 53 -7.96 -0.63 -16.34
CA GLY A 53 -6.81 -0.47 -17.24
C GLY A 53 -5.57 0.16 -16.61
N ASP A 54 -5.62 0.53 -15.32
CA ASP A 54 -4.49 1.10 -14.57
C ASP A 54 -4.15 0.21 -13.37
N VAL A 55 -4.14 -1.11 -13.53
CA VAL A 55 -3.61 -2.02 -12.50
C VAL A 55 -2.22 -2.47 -12.92
N ARG A 56 -1.22 -1.90 -12.27
CA ARG A 56 0.20 -2.20 -12.55
C ARG A 56 0.68 -3.36 -11.68
N PRO A 57 1.52 -4.28 -12.18
CA PRO A 57 2.09 -5.38 -11.39
C PRO A 57 3.21 -4.86 -10.48
N GLU A 58 2.85 -4.06 -9.47
CA GLU A 58 3.76 -3.49 -8.48
C GLU A 58 3.22 -3.81 -7.08
N GLU A 59 4.09 -4.19 -6.13
CA GLU A 59 3.66 -4.48 -4.75
C GLU A 59 3.06 -3.24 -4.05
N PHE A 60 3.50 -2.06 -4.47
CA PHE A 60 3.06 -0.75 -3.98
C PHE A 60 1.99 -0.10 -4.87
N TYR A 61 1.31 -0.87 -5.74
CA TYR A 61 0.21 -0.36 -6.52
C TYR A 61 -0.90 0.25 -5.63
N TRP A 62 -1.39 1.42 -6.02
CA TRP A 62 -2.53 2.07 -5.37
C TRP A 62 -3.41 2.79 -6.40
N PRO A 63 -4.74 2.60 -6.37
CA PRO A 63 -5.66 3.28 -7.28
C PRO A 63 -5.79 4.76 -6.88
N CYS A 64 -4.96 5.62 -7.45
CA CYS A 64 -4.83 7.01 -7.00
C CYS A 64 -6.09 7.84 -7.27
N ARG A 65 -6.57 8.55 -6.25
CA ARG A 65 -7.67 9.53 -6.36
C ARG A 65 -7.19 10.90 -6.84
N VAL A 66 -5.93 11.24 -6.57
CA VAL A 66 -5.26 12.45 -7.07
C VAL A 66 -4.18 11.99 -8.05
N PRO A 67 -4.38 12.13 -9.37
CA PRO A 67 -3.39 11.72 -10.36
C PRO A 67 -2.04 12.39 -10.11
N GLY A 68 -0.97 11.58 -10.11
CA GLY A 68 0.41 12.05 -9.88
C GLY A 68 0.79 12.26 -8.41
N ASP A 69 -0.15 12.20 -7.47
CA ASP A 69 0.10 12.36 -6.03
C ASP A 69 -0.38 11.13 -5.23
N LEU A 70 0.55 10.19 -5.07
CA LEU A 70 0.32 8.91 -4.40
C LEU A 70 0.04 9.10 -2.90
N ALA A 71 0.89 9.83 -2.17
CA ALA A 71 0.73 10.05 -0.74
C ALA A 71 -0.60 10.74 -0.42
N ARG A 72 -0.99 11.79 -1.15
CA ARG A 72 -2.30 12.44 -0.96
C ARG A 72 -3.46 11.50 -1.28
N SER A 73 -3.26 10.55 -2.19
CA SER A 73 -4.27 9.54 -2.51
C SER A 73 -4.44 8.49 -1.41
N VAL A 74 -3.36 8.09 -0.76
CA VAL A 74 -3.37 7.12 0.36
C VAL A 74 -3.83 7.79 1.67
N LEU A 75 -3.43 9.05 1.88
CA LEU A 75 -3.59 9.80 3.13
C LEU A 75 -4.43 11.07 2.92
N PRO A 76 -5.69 10.97 2.45
CA PRO A 76 -6.51 12.13 2.11
C PRO A 76 -6.85 13.05 3.30
N HIS A 77 -6.66 12.59 4.55
CA HIS A 77 -6.91 13.35 5.78
C HIS A 77 -5.63 13.87 6.45
N VAL A 78 -4.50 13.80 5.76
CA VAL A 78 -3.20 14.35 6.20
C VAL A 78 -2.78 15.41 5.19
N LYS A 79 -2.14 16.48 5.66
CA LYS A 79 -1.53 17.49 4.80
C LYS A 79 -0.21 16.96 4.24
N VAL A 80 -0.33 16.10 3.24
CA VAL A 80 0.79 15.44 2.59
C VAL A 80 0.67 15.56 1.08
N THR A 81 1.82 15.70 0.43
CA THR A 81 1.94 15.63 -1.02
C THR A 81 3.08 14.70 -1.40
N SER A 82 3.03 14.19 -2.61
CA SER A 82 4.11 13.40 -3.18
C SER A 82 4.27 13.62 -4.66
N ARG A 83 5.48 13.33 -5.16
CA ARG A 83 5.80 13.40 -6.56
C ARG A 83 6.81 12.30 -6.91
N TRP A 84 6.53 11.59 -8.00
CA TRP A 84 7.52 10.70 -8.61
C TRP A 84 8.62 11.52 -9.28
N GLN A 85 9.85 11.14 -8.98
CA GLN A 85 11.09 11.71 -9.52
C GLN A 85 11.85 10.60 -10.23
N ALA A 86 12.65 10.98 -11.23
CA ALA A 86 13.58 10.07 -11.90
C ALA A 86 15.00 10.31 -11.37
N LEU A 87 15.82 9.27 -11.41
CA LEU A 87 17.26 9.38 -11.20
C LEU A 87 17.91 10.18 -12.34
N HIS A 88 18.95 10.95 -12.01
CA HIS A 88 19.80 11.59 -12.99
C HIS A 88 20.87 10.61 -13.49
N GLU A 89 20.99 10.46 -14.81
CA GLU A 89 21.91 9.50 -15.44
C GLU A 89 23.38 9.70 -15.03
N SER A 90 23.82 10.95 -14.89
CA SER A 90 25.23 11.27 -14.59
C SER A 90 25.57 11.31 -13.10
N ASP A 91 24.58 11.50 -12.23
CA ASP A 91 24.78 11.58 -10.79
C ASP A 91 23.49 11.18 -10.04
N PRO A 92 23.23 9.87 -9.94
CA PRO A 92 21.98 9.37 -9.37
C PRO A 92 21.85 9.67 -7.86
N LEU A 93 22.95 9.95 -7.16
CA LEU A 93 22.95 10.15 -5.71
C LEU A 93 22.62 11.59 -5.29
N SER A 94 22.89 12.59 -6.13
CA SER A 94 22.70 14.00 -5.75
C SER A 94 21.24 14.34 -5.41
N PRO A 95 20.22 13.95 -6.20
CA PRO A 95 18.83 14.24 -5.85
C PRO A 95 18.40 13.65 -4.50
N TRP A 96 18.95 12.49 -4.15
CA TRP A 96 18.70 11.84 -2.87
C TRP A 96 19.37 12.58 -1.72
N GLN A 97 20.63 12.98 -1.89
CA GLN A 97 21.34 13.78 -0.90
C GLN A 97 20.64 15.12 -0.65
N GLU A 98 20.27 15.83 -1.70
CA GLU A 98 19.55 17.10 -1.58
C GLU A 98 18.22 16.94 -0.83
N ALA A 99 17.50 15.82 -1.02
CA ALA A 99 16.28 15.53 -0.28
C ALA A 99 16.57 15.28 1.21
N LEU A 100 17.58 14.48 1.52
CA LEU A 100 18.01 14.21 2.89
C LEU A 100 18.49 15.48 3.61
N GLU A 101 19.21 16.37 2.92
CA GLU A 101 19.65 17.68 3.45
C GLU A 101 18.47 18.61 3.77
N ARG A 102 17.35 18.48 3.05
CA ARG A 102 16.09 19.16 3.38
C ARG A 102 15.31 18.47 4.51
N GLY A 103 15.84 17.39 5.08
CA GLY A 103 15.17 16.58 6.10
C GLY A 103 14.04 15.71 5.55
N GLU A 104 13.96 15.51 4.24
CA GLU A 104 13.01 14.63 3.58
C GLU A 104 13.59 13.20 3.52
N LEU A 105 12.74 12.17 3.60
CA LEU A 105 13.15 10.77 3.44
C LEU A 105 12.72 10.25 2.05
N PRO A 106 13.64 10.08 1.08
CA PRO A 106 13.30 9.50 -0.22
C PRO A 106 12.77 8.08 -0.08
N ILE A 107 11.64 7.78 -0.72
CA ILE A 107 11.17 6.38 -0.89
C ILE A 107 11.59 5.91 -2.27
N ILE A 108 12.52 4.98 -2.35
CA ILE A 108 13.10 4.51 -3.61
C ILE A 108 12.40 3.25 -4.09
N VAL A 109 12.21 3.12 -5.41
CA VAL A 109 11.73 1.89 -6.01
C VAL A 109 12.94 1.02 -6.37
N VAL A 110 12.86 -0.25 -6.02
CA VAL A 110 13.92 -1.24 -6.23
C VAL A 110 13.33 -2.57 -6.67
N ASP A 111 14.15 -3.42 -7.26
CA ASP A 111 13.83 -4.82 -7.50
C ASP A 111 14.43 -5.69 -6.39
N ASN A 112 13.57 -6.45 -5.69
CA ASN A 112 13.98 -7.36 -4.62
C ASN A 112 15.06 -8.36 -5.05
N TYR A 113 15.10 -8.74 -6.33
CA TYR A 113 16.09 -9.66 -6.87
C TYR A 113 17.53 -9.20 -6.58
N HIS A 114 17.78 -7.89 -6.58
CA HIS A 114 19.10 -7.30 -6.40
C HIS A 114 19.42 -6.87 -4.96
N LEU A 115 18.58 -7.18 -3.98
CA LEU A 115 18.78 -6.77 -2.59
C LEU A 115 19.42 -7.88 -1.74
N PRO A 116 20.70 -7.74 -1.32
CA PRO A 116 21.46 -8.82 -0.70
C PRO A 116 20.94 -9.27 0.68
N PHE A 117 20.12 -8.44 1.35
CA PHE A 117 19.52 -8.76 2.64
C PHE A 117 18.21 -9.54 2.53
N ARG A 118 17.67 -9.72 1.31
CA ARG A 118 16.42 -10.45 1.09
C ARG A 118 16.64 -11.96 1.07
N PRO A 119 15.74 -12.77 1.68
CA PRO A 119 15.87 -14.23 1.64
C PRO A 119 15.88 -14.82 0.22
N ALA A 120 15.20 -14.17 -0.72
CA ALA A 120 15.10 -14.57 -2.13
C ALA A 120 16.06 -13.75 -3.03
N TYR A 121 17.22 -13.34 -2.50
CA TYR A 121 18.24 -12.61 -3.25
C TYR A 121 18.69 -13.44 -4.47
N HIS A 122 18.65 -12.82 -5.65
CA HIS A 122 18.87 -13.46 -6.95
C HIS A 122 17.93 -14.65 -7.27
N ASP A 123 16.74 -14.72 -6.66
CA ASP A 123 15.75 -15.77 -6.92
C ASP A 123 14.45 -15.18 -7.48
N VAL A 124 13.92 -14.11 -6.86
CA VAL A 124 12.61 -13.54 -7.22
C VAL A 124 12.71 -12.08 -7.64
N HIS A 125 12.19 -11.74 -8.82
CA HIS A 125 11.93 -10.36 -9.21
C HIS A 125 10.62 -9.84 -8.63
N ALA A 126 10.68 -8.70 -7.93
CA ALA A 126 9.49 -8.01 -7.45
C ALA A 126 9.80 -6.54 -7.18
N ALA A 127 8.99 -5.65 -7.78
CA ALA A 127 9.10 -4.22 -7.54
C ALA A 127 8.69 -3.86 -6.11
N HIS A 128 9.59 -3.21 -5.38
CA HIS A 128 9.52 -2.98 -3.95
C HIS A 128 9.89 -1.53 -3.59
N LEU A 129 9.56 -1.09 -2.37
CA LEU A 129 9.90 0.24 -1.86
C LEU A 129 10.83 0.17 -0.64
N LEU A 130 11.87 0.98 -0.62
CA LEU A 130 12.74 1.19 0.55
C LEU A 130 12.74 2.68 0.95
N VAL A 131 13.01 2.98 2.21
CA VAL A 131 13.27 4.36 2.65
C VAL A 131 14.77 4.59 2.73
N LEU A 132 15.27 5.59 2.00
CA LEU A 132 16.65 6.03 2.10
C LEU A 132 16.81 6.97 3.31
N ARG A 133 17.85 6.75 4.11
CA ARG A 133 18.13 7.51 5.35
C ARG A 133 19.44 8.28 5.30
N ALA A 134 20.41 7.78 4.53
CA ALA A 134 21.68 8.47 4.34
C ALA A 134 22.37 8.03 3.05
N VAL A 135 23.21 8.92 2.54
CA VAL A 135 24.17 8.63 1.47
C VAL A 135 25.55 8.99 1.99
N ASP A 136 26.46 8.02 2.00
CA ASP A 136 27.87 8.21 2.31
C ASP A 136 28.72 7.92 1.07
N ARG A 137 29.11 9.00 0.38
CA ARG A 137 29.91 8.90 -0.84
C ARG A 137 31.34 8.45 -0.57
N ASP A 138 31.89 8.75 0.61
CA ASP A 138 33.28 8.46 0.93
C ASP A 138 33.49 6.95 1.12
N SER A 139 32.53 6.30 1.80
CA SER A 139 32.51 4.84 1.96
C SER A 139 31.84 4.09 0.81
N GLY A 140 31.18 4.79 -0.11
CA GLY A 140 30.43 4.17 -1.20
C GLY A 140 29.17 3.44 -0.73
N THR A 141 28.54 3.91 0.35
CA THR A 141 27.38 3.24 0.96
C THR A 141 26.16 4.15 1.07
N VAL A 142 25.00 3.51 1.19
CA VAL A 142 23.71 4.13 1.45
C VAL A 142 23.05 3.41 2.62
N HIS A 143 22.40 4.16 3.50
CA HIS A 143 21.65 3.58 4.59
C HIS A 143 20.18 3.54 4.24
N VAL A 144 19.57 2.37 4.29
CA VAL A 144 18.14 2.17 4.00
C VAL A 144 17.39 1.66 5.21
N SER A 145 16.07 1.75 5.15
CA SER A 145 15.13 1.13 6.08
C SER A 145 14.02 0.43 5.29
N ASP A 146 13.76 -0.81 5.68
CA ASP A 146 12.73 -1.68 5.14
C ASP A 146 12.04 -2.41 6.29
N ALA A 147 10.80 -2.04 6.56
CA ALA A 147 10.03 -2.66 7.62
C ALA A 147 9.30 -3.94 7.15
N MET A 148 9.34 -4.28 5.86
CA MET A 148 8.69 -5.48 5.33
C MET A 148 9.48 -6.74 5.72
N PRO A 149 8.85 -7.75 6.37
CA PRO A 149 9.55 -8.94 6.85
C PRO A 149 10.32 -9.72 5.76
N PRO A 150 11.56 -10.19 6.04
CA PRO A 150 12.35 -9.86 7.24
C PRO A 150 12.78 -8.40 7.19
N ALA A 151 12.50 -7.68 8.28
CA ALA A 151 12.80 -6.26 8.37
C ALA A 151 14.32 -6.05 8.33
N PHE A 152 14.75 -5.01 7.62
CA PHE A 152 16.15 -4.67 7.46
C PHE A 152 16.35 -3.18 7.68
N GLN A 153 17.38 -2.85 8.45
CA GLN A 153 17.81 -1.48 8.66
C GLN A 153 19.33 -1.47 8.70
N GLY A 154 19.96 -0.92 7.68
CA GLY A 154 21.42 -1.03 7.55
C GLY A 154 21.98 -0.34 6.32
N ALA A 155 23.29 -0.48 6.16
CA ALA A 155 24.03 0.01 5.00
C ALA A 155 23.95 -0.99 3.83
N LEU A 156 23.95 -0.46 2.61
CA LEU A 156 24.12 -1.19 1.37
C LEU A 156 25.21 -0.52 0.54
N ALA A 157 25.90 -1.29 -0.30
CA ALA A 157 26.75 -0.69 -1.32
C ALA A 157 25.90 0.14 -2.29
N VAL A 158 26.39 1.32 -2.67
CA VAL A 158 25.74 2.17 -3.69
C VAL A 158 25.47 1.38 -4.96
N GLU A 159 26.43 0.55 -5.40
CA GLU A 159 26.34 -0.23 -6.63
C GLU A 159 25.18 -1.23 -6.61
N ASP A 160 24.95 -1.91 -5.49
CA ASP A 160 23.84 -2.86 -5.35
C ASP A 160 22.49 -2.15 -5.39
N LEU A 161 22.39 -0.99 -4.73
CA LEU A 161 21.17 -0.20 -4.75
C LEU A 161 20.86 0.33 -6.16
N LEU A 162 21.86 0.87 -6.85
CA LEU A 162 21.68 1.39 -8.21
C LEU A 162 21.30 0.27 -9.18
N ARG A 163 21.89 -0.93 -9.04
CA ARG A 163 21.48 -2.11 -9.82
C ARG A 163 20.01 -2.48 -9.57
N ALA A 164 19.57 -2.41 -8.32
CA ALA A 164 18.16 -2.67 -7.98
C ALA A 164 17.22 -1.60 -8.55
N CYS A 165 17.64 -0.33 -8.57
CA CYS A 165 16.86 0.78 -9.12
C CYS A 165 16.77 0.78 -10.66
N ASP A 166 17.82 0.35 -11.36
CA ASP A 166 17.87 0.27 -12.82
C ASP A 166 17.32 -1.06 -13.38
N SER A 167 16.85 -1.95 -12.50
CA SER A 167 16.38 -3.27 -12.91
C SER A 167 15.24 -3.18 -13.94
N PRO A 168 15.32 -3.95 -15.05
CA PRO A 168 14.20 -4.13 -15.96
C PRO A 168 13.05 -4.91 -15.32
N CYS A 169 13.27 -5.56 -14.18
CA CYS A 169 12.30 -6.37 -13.41
C CYS A 169 11.44 -7.24 -14.37
N PRO A 170 12.09 -8.19 -15.07
CA PRO A 170 11.43 -8.99 -16.10
C PRO A 170 10.29 -9.83 -15.48
N PRO A 171 9.33 -10.29 -16.30
CA PRO A 171 8.29 -11.19 -15.81
C PRO A 171 8.90 -12.44 -15.17
N ASP A 172 8.48 -12.71 -13.93
CA ASP A 172 8.95 -13.85 -13.16
C ASP A 172 7.78 -14.79 -12.86
N HIS A 173 8.01 -16.09 -13.04
CA HIS A 173 7.02 -17.12 -12.76
C HIS A 173 6.87 -17.38 -11.26
N GLN A 174 7.93 -17.13 -10.47
CA GLN A 174 7.91 -17.30 -9.02
C GLN A 174 7.07 -16.20 -8.34
N ASP A 175 7.18 -14.95 -8.82
CA ASP A 175 6.29 -13.84 -8.43
C ASP A 175 5.75 -13.08 -9.65
N ARG A 176 4.74 -13.67 -10.28
CA ARG A 176 4.08 -13.11 -11.47
C ARG A 176 3.21 -11.88 -11.23
N PHE A 177 3.01 -11.47 -9.97
CA PHE A 177 2.05 -10.41 -9.64
C PHE A 177 2.72 -9.04 -9.46
N PHE A 178 4.00 -9.05 -9.12
CA PHE A 178 4.78 -7.84 -8.83
C PHE A 178 6.03 -7.68 -9.72
N SER A 179 6.08 -8.44 -10.82
CA SER A 179 7.16 -8.42 -11.82
C SER A 179 6.63 -8.08 -13.22
N GLY A 180 7.55 -7.87 -14.17
CA GLY A 180 7.21 -7.58 -15.56
C GLY A 180 7.01 -6.10 -15.90
N GLN A 181 7.43 -5.20 -15.01
CA GLN A 181 7.49 -3.76 -15.25
C GLN A 181 8.82 -3.20 -14.75
N PRO A 182 9.55 -2.43 -15.57
CA PRO A 182 10.80 -1.80 -15.15
C PRO A 182 10.63 -0.98 -13.87
N VAL A 183 11.62 -1.08 -12.97
CA VAL A 183 11.70 -0.21 -11.79
C VAL A 183 11.89 1.24 -12.26
N GLY A 184 12.77 1.43 -13.25
CA GLY A 184 12.91 2.66 -14.03
C GLY A 184 13.59 3.80 -13.28
N GLY A 185 14.44 3.49 -12.30
CA GLY A 185 15.21 4.49 -11.57
C GLY A 185 14.34 5.58 -10.95
N ARG A 186 13.12 5.25 -10.51
CA ARG A 186 12.20 6.24 -9.94
C ARG A 186 12.20 6.18 -8.43
N TRP A 187 11.91 7.31 -7.82
CA TRP A 187 11.73 7.45 -6.38
C TRP A 187 10.61 8.44 -6.09
N LEU A 188 9.99 8.30 -4.93
CA LEU A 188 8.91 9.14 -4.46
C LEU A 188 9.45 10.14 -3.46
N GLN A 189 9.35 11.42 -3.81
CA GLN A 189 9.50 12.50 -2.87
C GLN A 189 8.18 12.67 -2.13
N VAL A 190 8.21 12.65 -0.80
CA VAL A 190 7.03 12.86 0.05
C VAL A 190 7.27 14.03 0.98
N ARG A 191 6.29 14.93 1.10
CA ARG A 191 6.33 16.09 2.00
C ARG A 191 5.12 16.08 2.89
N VAL A 192 5.35 16.10 4.20
CA VAL A 192 4.33 16.24 5.24
C VAL A 192 4.44 17.67 5.79
N ASP A 193 3.44 18.51 5.52
CA ASP A 193 3.56 19.96 5.76
C ASP A 193 3.56 20.32 7.24
N ALA A 194 2.79 19.60 8.05
CA ALA A 194 2.72 19.78 9.49
C ALA A 194 2.11 18.52 10.15
N PRO A 195 2.49 18.22 11.41
CA PRO A 195 1.82 17.19 12.18
C PRO A 195 0.32 17.45 12.26
N SER A 196 -0.46 16.42 11.99
CA SER A 196 -1.89 16.42 12.14
C SER A 196 -2.21 16.64 13.62
N PRO A 197 -3.13 17.56 13.94
CA PRO A 197 -3.56 17.69 15.31
C PRO A 197 -4.22 16.37 15.78
N PRO A 198 -4.20 16.06 17.09
CA PRO A 198 -4.56 14.73 17.61
C PRO A 198 -5.93 14.23 17.13
N LEU A 199 -6.06 12.90 16.94
CA LEU A 199 -7.32 12.30 16.56
C LEU A 199 -8.32 12.36 17.74
N THR A 200 -9.36 13.16 17.60
CA THR A 200 -10.45 13.31 18.56
C THR A 200 -11.67 12.52 18.12
N ARG A 201 -12.64 12.30 19.02
CA ARG A 201 -13.93 11.67 18.67
C ARG A 201 -14.64 12.42 17.54
N GLN A 202 -14.68 13.76 17.62
CA GLN A 202 -15.28 14.61 16.59
C GLN A 202 -14.60 14.44 15.23
N ARG A 203 -13.27 14.44 15.17
CA ARG A 203 -12.54 14.23 13.91
C ARG A 203 -12.74 12.83 13.35
N LEU A 204 -12.75 11.81 14.21
CA LEU A 204 -13.05 10.46 13.74
C LEU A 204 -14.48 10.39 13.19
N ARG A 205 -15.45 11.03 13.83
CA ARG A 205 -16.83 11.11 13.33
C ARG A 205 -16.89 11.75 11.93
N GLU A 206 -16.17 12.84 11.71
CA GLU A 206 -16.07 13.52 10.41
C GLU A 206 -15.47 12.60 9.33
N VAL A 207 -14.35 11.94 9.65
CA VAL A 207 -13.69 10.95 8.76
C VAL A 207 -14.64 9.80 8.43
N LEU A 208 -15.33 9.23 9.42
CA LEU A 208 -16.28 8.15 9.20
C LEU A 208 -17.45 8.59 8.32
N ALA A 209 -17.97 9.80 8.54
CA ALA A 209 -19.03 10.36 7.71
C ALA A 209 -18.58 10.54 6.25
N GLU A 210 -17.34 10.99 6.02
CA GLU A 210 -16.75 11.10 4.69
C GLU A 210 -16.59 9.74 4.01
N ASN A 211 -16.03 8.75 4.71
CA ASN A 211 -15.88 7.39 4.18
C ASN A 211 -17.24 6.78 3.82
N LEU A 212 -18.23 6.84 4.74
CA LEU A 212 -19.58 6.32 4.51
C LEU A 212 -20.23 6.98 3.30
N ARG A 213 -20.14 8.32 3.17
CA ARG A 213 -20.62 9.02 1.97
C ARG A 213 -19.94 8.52 0.70
N GLY A 214 -18.62 8.31 0.73
CA GLY A 214 -17.86 7.76 -0.40
C GLY A 214 -18.31 6.36 -0.83
N PHE A 215 -18.86 5.56 0.09
CA PHE A 215 -19.43 4.25 -0.25
C PHE A 215 -20.85 4.31 -0.81
N THR A 216 -21.67 5.27 -0.39
CA THR A 216 -23.10 5.35 -0.71
C THR A 216 -23.47 6.35 -1.78
N GLN A 217 -22.57 7.28 -2.15
CA GLN A 217 -22.86 8.27 -3.19
C GLN A 217 -23.01 7.56 -4.54
N ASP A 218 -24.23 7.62 -5.10
CA ASP A 218 -24.57 6.93 -6.35
C ASP A 218 -23.64 7.35 -7.50
N GLY A 219 -22.97 6.36 -8.09
CA GLY A 219 -22.02 6.54 -9.20
C GLY A 219 -22.70 6.67 -10.56
N THR A 220 -23.85 7.36 -10.63
CA THR A 220 -24.65 7.50 -11.86
C THR A 220 -23.95 8.32 -12.95
N THR A 221 -22.92 9.09 -12.58
CA THR A 221 -22.03 9.73 -13.55
C THR A 221 -21.00 8.70 -14.03
N PRO A 222 -20.85 8.47 -15.34
CA PRO A 222 -19.76 7.67 -15.87
C PRO A 222 -18.41 8.31 -15.52
N THR A 223 -17.81 7.86 -14.43
CA THR A 223 -16.45 8.24 -14.04
C THR A 223 -15.46 7.25 -14.62
N ALA A 224 -14.25 7.71 -14.95
CA ALA A 224 -13.14 6.86 -15.38
C ALA A 224 -12.68 5.87 -14.28
N HIS A 225 -13.18 6.02 -13.06
CA HIS A 225 -12.91 5.15 -11.92
C HIS A 225 -14.21 4.58 -11.35
N TRP A 226 -14.12 3.44 -10.67
CA TRP A 226 -15.23 2.80 -9.98
C TRP A 226 -15.01 2.92 -8.48
N SER A 227 -15.98 3.46 -7.74
CA SER A 227 -15.85 3.68 -6.29
C SER A 227 -17.08 3.24 -5.51
N GLY A 228 -16.90 3.04 -4.20
CA GLY A 228 -17.98 2.69 -3.27
C GLY A 228 -18.64 1.34 -3.59
N LEU A 229 -19.85 1.12 -3.08
CA LEU A 229 -20.58 -0.13 -3.27
C LEU A 229 -20.98 -0.36 -4.74
N ASP A 230 -21.32 0.70 -5.46
CA ASP A 230 -21.60 0.65 -6.90
C ASP A 230 -20.37 0.18 -7.69
N GLY A 231 -19.22 0.75 -7.38
CA GLY A 231 -17.96 0.35 -8.00
C GLY A 231 -17.61 -1.10 -7.69
N LEU A 232 -17.85 -1.55 -6.44
CA LEU A 232 -17.62 -2.93 -6.04
C LEU A 232 -18.51 -3.90 -6.84
N ARG A 233 -19.77 -3.56 -7.06
CA ARG A 233 -20.69 -4.33 -7.93
C ARG A 233 -20.22 -4.38 -9.38
N ARG A 234 -19.79 -3.25 -9.94
CA ARG A 234 -19.23 -3.21 -11.31
C ARG A 234 -17.95 -4.05 -11.42
N TYR A 235 -17.10 -4.02 -10.40
CA TYR A 235 -15.90 -4.84 -10.33
C TYR A 235 -16.22 -6.32 -10.27
N ARG A 236 -17.21 -6.73 -9.46
CA ARG A 236 -17.75 -8.10 -9.44
C ARG A 236 -18.17 -8.56 -10.83
N ASP A 237 -18.90 -7.73 -11.56
CA ASP A 237 -19.37 -8.06 -12.91
C ASP A 237 -18.23 -8.14 -13.92
N LEU A 238 -17.19 -7.31 -13.77
CA LEU A 238 -15.95 -7.44 -14.53
C LEU A 238 -15.30 -8.81 -14.28
N LEU A 239 -15.16 -9.22 -13.01
CA LEU A 239 -14.58 -10.52 -12.68
C LEU A 239 -15.42 -11.67 -13.25
N ALA A 240 -16.75 -11.58 -13.16
CA ALA A 240 -17.63 -12.59 -13.73
C ALA A 240 -17.46 -12.72 -15.26
N ARG A 241 -17.30 -11.59 -15.97
CA ARG A 241 -16.98 -11.61 -17.41
C ARG A 241 -15.60 -12.19 -17.67
N ALA A 242 -14.58 -11.78 -16.92
CA ALA A 242 -13.21 -12.27 -17.07
C ALA A 242 -13.10 -13.77 -16.82
N VAL A 243 -13.79 -14.28 -15.81
CA VAL A 243 -13.89 -15.71 -15.50
C VAL A 243 -14.53 -16.48 -16.66
N ARG A 244 -15.68 -16.02 -17.18
CA ARG A 244 -16.34 -16.67 -18.34
C ARG A 244 -15.49 -16.65 -19.60
N ALA A 245 -14.73 -15.57 -19.81
CA ALA A 245 -13.87 -15.41 -20.97
C ALA A 245 -12.49 -16.08 -20.80
N GLY A 246 -12.15 -16.62 -19.62
CA GLY A 246 -10.81 -17.13 -19.34
C GLY A 246 -9.72 -16.06 -19.40
N ALA A 247 -10.04 -14.79 -19.09
CA ALA A 247 -9.14 -13.65 -19.23
C ALA A 247 -8.10 -13.60 -18.10
N ALA A 248 -7.08 -14.47 -18.17
CA ALA A 248 -6.05 -14.62 -17.15
C ALA A 248 -5.34 -13.31 -16.72
N PRO A 249 -5.02 -12.35 -17.61
CA PRO A 249 -4.43 -11.07 -17.21
C PRO A 249 -5.31 -10.28 -16.23
N THR A 250 -6.59 -10.09 -16.55
CA THR A 250 -7.55 -9.40 -15.67
C THR A 250 -7.72 -10.10 -14.32
N LEU A 251 -7.56 -11.42 -14.28
CA LEU A 251 -7.63 -12.21 -13.05
C LEU A 251 -6.34 -12.09 -12.23
N GLY A 252 -5.19 -11.93 -12.88
CA GLY A 252 -3.92 -11.60 -12.23
C GLY A 252 -3.96 -10.23 -11.53
N GLU A 253 -4.54 -9.22 -12.18
CA GLU A 253 -4.71 -7.86 -11.63
C GLU A 253 -5.45 -7.85 -10.28
N VAL A 254 -6.35 -8.81 -10.03
CA VAL A 254 -7.09 -8.93 -8.75
C VAL A 254 -6.13 -9.08 -7.57
N TYR A 255 -5.00 -9.78 -7.77
CA TYR A 255 -4.04 -9.99 -6.70
C TYR A 255 -3.41 -8.67 -6.26
N THR A 256 -2.96 -7.86 -7.22
CA THR A 256 -2.29 -6.59 -6.99
C THR A 256 -3.26 -5.51 -6.52
N HIS A 257 -4.40 -5.35 -7.21
CA HIS A 257 -5.44 -4.42 -6.79
C HIS A 257 -5.98 -4.76 -5.38
N GLY A 258 -6.29 -6.04 -5.13
CA GLY A 258 -6.83 -6.47 -3.85
C GLY A 258 -5.88 -6.25 -2.67
N TRP A 259 -4.56 -6.22 -2.88
CA TRP A 259 -3.60 -5.96 -1.80
C TRP A 259 -3.80 -4.55 -1.22
N SER A 260 -4.01 -3.55 -2.08
CA SER A 260 -4.30 -2.16 -1.65
C SER A 260 -5.56 -2.08 -0.79
N GLN A 261 -6.63 -2.76 -1.21
CA GLN A 261 -7.93 -2.76 -0.54
C GLN A 261 -7.89 -3.50 0.81
N GLN A 262 -7.17 -4.64 0.83
CA GLN A 262 -6.92 -5.41 2.05
C GLN A 262 -6.16 -4.57 3.08
N SER A 263 -5.08 -3.92 2.65
CA SER A 263 -4.23 -3.11 3.54
C SER A 263 -4.98 -1.93 4.14
N GLN A 264 -5.77 -1.24 3.31
CA GLN A 264 -6.61 -0.14 3.78
C GLN A 264 -7.64 -0.60 4.82
N ALA A 265 -8.36 -1.69 4.54
CA ALA A 265 -9.36 -2.21 5.46
C ALA A 265 -8.76 -2.69 6.78
N ALA A 266 -7.59 -3.34 6.75
CA ALA A 266 -6.90 -3.79 7.95
C ALA A 266 -6.52 -2.60 8.86
N LEU A 267 -5.90 -1.56 8.28
CA LEU A 267 -5.50 -0.37 9.04
C LEU A 267 -6.69 0.43 9.56
N HIS A 268 -7.75 0.56 8.76
CA HIS A 268 -8.97 1.22 9.21
C HIS A 268 -9.60 0.47 10.38
N GLY A 269 -9.75 -0.86 10.25
CA GLY A 269 -10.29 -1.70 11.32
C GLY A 269 -9.48 -1.64 12.61
N GLU A 270 -8.15 -1.71 12.52
CA GLU A 270 -7.25 -1.57 13.69
C GLU A 270 -7.39 -0.20 14.35
N LEU A 271 -7.47 0.89 13.55
CA LEU A 271 -7.69 2.24 14.08
C LEU A 271 -8.99 2.31 14.89
N LEU A 272 -10.10 1.82 14.35
CA LEU A 272 -11.39 1.81 15.04
C LEU A 272 -11.33 0.99 16.32
N ARG A 273 -10.67 -0.18 16.32
CA ARG A 273 -10.48 -0.98 17.53
C ARG A 273 -9.67 -0.26 18.59
N ARG A 274 -8.55 0.38 18.20
CA ARG A 274 -7.68 1.14 19.12
C ARG A 274 -8.43 2.32 19.73
N CYS A 275 -9.13 3.11 18.92
CA CYS A 275 -9.97 4.20 19.37
C CYS A 275 -11.11 3.72 20.27
N GLY A 276 -11.82 2.66 19.88
CA GLY A 276 -12.92 2.09 20.67
C GLY A 276 -12.46 1.59 22.03
N SER A 277 -11.30 0.94 22.10
CA SER A 277 -10.70 0.53 23.36
C SER A 277 -10.28 1.72 24.22
N ALA A 278 -9.56 2.68 23.63
CA ALA A 278 -9.05 3.86 24.34
C ALA A 278 -10.17 4.77 24.88
N TRP A 279 -11.31 4.81 24.19
CA TRP A 279 -12.46 5.65 24.55
C TRP A 279 -13.59 4.89 25.23
N GLN A 280 -13.41 3.58 25.46
CA GLN A 280 -14.42 2.68 26.04
C GLN A 280 -15.74 2.64 25.25
N LEU A 281 -15.65 2.66 23.91
CA LEU A 281 -16.77 2.59 22.98
C LEU A 281 -16.80 1.20 22.34
N SER A 282 -17.52 0.26 22.94
CA SER A 282 -17.56 -1.13 22.50
C SER A 282 -18.08 -1.30 21.07
N ARG A 283 -19.07 -0.49 20.65
CA ARG A 283 -19.60 -0.52 19.28
C ARG A 283 -18.55 -0.09 18.25
N LEU A 284 -17.68 0.86 18.58
CA LEU A 284 -16.59 1.27 17.69
C LEU A 284 -15.55 0.16 17.54
N SER A 285 -15.20 -0.52 18.63
CA SER A 285 -14.33 -1.69 18.56
C SER A 285 -14.92 -2.83 17.76
N GLU A 286 -16.23 -3.09 17.89
CA GLU A 286 -16.92 -4.11 17.10
C GLU A 286 -16.98 -3.73 15.62
N ALA A 287 -17.29 -2.47 15.29
CA ALA A 287 -17.23 -1.97 13.93
C ALA A 287 -15.84 -2.17 13.31
N GLY A 288 -14.77 -1.92 14.08
CA GLY A 288 -13.40 -2.22 13.67
C GLY A 288 -13.18 -3.69 13.28
N ARG A 289 -13.69 -4.65 14.06
CA ARG A 289 -13.61 -6.08 13.71
C ARG A 289 -14.37 -6.41 12.42
N ARG A 290 -15.51 -5.76 12.17
CA ARG A 290 -16.28 -5.94 10.93
C ARG A 290 -15.53 -5.44 9.71
N VAL A 291 -14.84 -4.30 9.84
CA VAL A 291 -13.94 -3.81 8.78
C VAL A 291 -12.77 -4.77 8.57
N GLU A 292 -12.18 -5.35 9.61
CA GLU A 292 -11.11 -6.35 9.45
C GLU A 292 -11.58 -7.62 8.72
N GLN A 293 -12.84 -8.02 8.88
CA GLN A 293 -13.42 -9.11 8.07
C GLN A 293 -13.49 -8.78 6.57
N VAL A 294 -13.52 -7.50 6.18
CA VAL A 294 -13.35 -7.09 4.78
C VAL A 294 -11.92 -7.38 4.32
N ALA A 295 -10.91 -7.02 5.13
CA ALA A 295 -9.51 -7.33 4.82
C ALA A 295 -9.27 -8.84 4.66
N HIS A 296 -9.82 -9.66 5.56
CA HIS A 296 -9.71 -11.13 5.47
C HIS A 296 -10.46 -11.70 4.26
N SER A 297 -11.60 -11.13 3.88
CA SER A 297 -12.34 -11.57 2.70
C SER A 297 -11.60 -11.27 1.40
N TRP A 298 -10.84 -10.16 1.35
CA TRP A 298 -9.94 -9.87 0.23
C TRP A 298 -8.88 -10.94 0.03
N THR A 299 -8.32 -11.54 1.09
CA THR A 299 -7.36 -12.64 0.97
C THR A 299 -7.92 -13.80 0.14
N ALA A 300 -9.15 -14.22 0.44
CA ALA A 300 -9.79 -15.33 -0.26
C ALA A 300 -10.05 -15.01 -1.75
N VAL A 301 -10.45 -13.77 -2.06
CA VAL A 301 -10.63 -13.29 -3.44
C VAL A 301 -9.30 -13.30 -4.20
N ARG A 302 -8.26 -12.70 -3.63
CA ARG A 302 -6.93 -12.58 -4.24
C ARG A 302 -6.30 -13.95 -4.52
N VAL A 303 -6.29 -14.83 -3.53
CA VAL A 303 -5.73 -16.19 -3.66
C VAL A 303 -6.51 -17.01 -4.69
N SER A 304 -7.84 -16.90 -4.70
CA SER A 304 -8.66 -17.62 -5.68
C SER A 304 -8.43 -17.12 -7.11
N ALA A 305 -8.30 -15.80 -7.29
CA ALA A 305 -7.99 -15.21 -8.58
C ALA A 305 -6.59 -15.61 -9.08
N ALA A 306 -5.58 -15.60 -8.19
CA ALA A 306 -4.23 -16.06 -8.47
C ALA A 306 -4.16 -17.54 -8.92
N HIS A 307 -4.89 -18.44 -8.25
CA HIS A 307 -4.94 -19.85 -8.66
C HIS A 307 -5.61 -20.06 -10.02
N TRP A 308 -6.56 -19.20 -10.36
CA TRP A 308 -7.29 -19.27 -11.60
C TRP A 308 -6.49 -18.68 -12.77
N SER A 309 -5.79 -17.56 -12.57
CA SER A 309 -4.88 -16.98 -13.58
C SER A 309 -3.75 -17.94 -13.94
N ALA A 310 -3.29 -18.76 -13.00
CA ALA A 310 -2.21 -19.72 -13.19
C ALA A 310 -2.54 -20.91 -14.10
N SER A 311 -3.78 -21.39 -14.04
CA SER A 311 -4.19 -22.62 -14.70
C SER A 311 -5.72 -22.66 -14.74
N PRO A 312 -6.32 -22.07 -15.80
CA PRO A 312 -7.78 -21.90 -15.93
C PRO A 312 -8.57 -23.20 -16.14
N LEU A 313 -7.90 -24.34 -16.39
CA LEU A 313 -8.56 -25.60 -16.78
C LEU A 313 -8.10 -26.82 -15.95
N GLY A 314 -7.51 -26.59 -14.77
CA GLY A 314 -7.10 -27.69 -13.89
C GLY A 314 -8.31 -28.40 -13.24
N PRO A 315 -8.26 -29.73 -13.06
CA PRO A 315 -9.34 -30.49 -12.42
C PRO A 315 -9.61 -29.99 -10.99
N GLY A 316 -10.90 -29.85 -10.64
CA GLY A 316 -11.37 -29.39 -9.32
C GLY A 316 -11.46 -27.87 -9.13
N LYS A 317 -11.17 -27.08 -10.17
CA LYS A 317 -11.30 -25.61 -10.13
C LYS A 317 -12.66 -25.17 -10.66
N SER A 318 -13.53 -24.67 -9.79
CA SER A 318 -14.78 -24.03 -10.21
C SER A 318 -14.59 -22.51 -10.32
N PRO A 319 -14.80 -21.91 -11.51
CA PRO A 319 -15.07 -20.48 -11.74
C PRO A 319 -15.93 -19.81 -10.66
N GLU A 320 -16.89 -20.55 -10.12
CA GLU A 320 -17.88 -20.09 -9.16
C GLU A 320 -17.24 -19.79 -7.80
N ARG A 321 -16.07 -20.37 -7.48
CA ARG A 321 -15.41 -20.16 -6.18
C ARG A 321 -14.90 -18.73 -6.02
N LEU A 322 -14.32 -18.13 -7.07
CA LEU A 322 -13.91 -16.74 -7.04
C LEU A 322 -15.12 -15.82 -6.82
N LEU A 323 -16.20 -16.05 -7.58
CA LEU A 323 -17.42 -15.26 -7.46
C LEU A 323 -18.09 -15.43 -6.10
N TYR A 324 -18.10 -16.65 -5.55
CA TYR A 324 -18.57 -16.93 -4.20
C TYR A 324 -17.79 -16.13 -3.14
N HIS A 325 -16.45 -16.11 -3.22
CA HIS A 325 -15.64 -15.32 -2.30
C HIS A 325 -15.85 -13.82 -2.47
N PHE A 326 -16.07 -13.37 -3.70
CA PHE A 326 -16.40 -11.97 -3.96
C PHE A 326 -17.77 -11.60 -3.41
N ASP A 327 -18.80 -12.43 -3.57
CA ASP A 327 -20.13 -12.19 -3.00
C ASP A 327 -20.07 -12.18 -1.46
N ARG A 328 -19.17 -12.97 -0.84
CA ARG A 328 -18.86 -12.88 0.59
C ARG A 328 -18.18 -11.54 0.94
N LEU A 329 -17.19 -11.11 0.16
CA LEU A 329 -16.54 -9.81 0.34
C LEU A 329 -17.55 -8.66 0.29
N SER A 330 -18.46 -8.65 -0.69
CA SER A 330 -19.52 -7.65 -0.82
C SER A 330 -20.40 -7.58 0.44
N ARG A 331 -20.84 -8.74 0.96
CA ARG A 331 -21.59 -8.79 2.22
C ARG A 331 -20.78 -8.27 3.41
N CYS A 332 -19.48 -8.55 3.46
CA CYS A 332 -18.62 -8.03 4.52
C CYS A 332 -18.53 -6.49 4.47
N TYR A 333 -18.43 -5.89 3.28
CA TYR A 333 -18.51 -4.43 3.13
C TYR A 333 -19.85 -3.89 3.65
N GLU A 334 -20.97 -4.46 3.22
CA GLU A 334 -22.31 -4.02 3.66
C GLU A 334 -22.44 -4.07 5.19
N VAL A 335 -22.09 -5.20 5.81
CA VAL A 335 -22.13 -5.37 7.28
C VAL A 335 -21.21 -4.39 7.99
N ALA A 336 -19.99 -4.20 7.48
CA ALA A 336 -19.03 -3.26 8.06
C ALA A 336 -19.52 -1.81 7.97
N LEU A 337 -20.10 -1.39 6.84
CA LEU A 337 -20.64 -0.05 6.65
C LEU A 337 -21.82 0.23 7.59
N THR A 338 -22.72 -0.74 7.76
CA THR A 338 -23.78 -0.63 8.77
C THR A 338 -23.18 -0.44 10.16
N ALA A 339 -22.28 -1.33 10.60
CA ALA A 339 -21.68 -1.26 11.93
C ALA A 339 -20.93 0.06 12.18
N VAL A 340 -20.20 0.56 11.18
CA VAL A 340 -19.52 1.87 11.25
C VAL A 340 -20.52 3.01 11.38
N GLY A 341 -21.61 3.01 10.59
CA GLY A 341 -22.67 4.00 10.69
C GLY A 341 -23.37 4.01 12.05
N GLU A 342 -23.55 2.84 12.67
CA GLU A 342 -24.11 2.73 14.02
C GLU A 342 -23.16 3.25 15.08
N ALA A 343 -21.87 2.86 15.03
CA ALA A 343 -20.85 3.29 15.97
C ALA A 343 -20.55 4.80 15.89
N MET A 344 -20.65 5.39 14.70
CA MET A 344 -20.46 6.82 14.47
C MET A 344 -21.47 7.69 15.25
N ARG A 345 -22.64 7.15 15.63
CA ARG A 345 -23.62 7.86 16.46
C ARG A 345 -23.21 7.98 17.94
N GLU A 346 -22.20 7.23 18.37
CA GLU A 346 -21.68 7.22 19.76
C GLU A 346 -20.36 7.95 19.94
N LEU A 347 -19.59 8.11 18.85
CA LEU A 347 -18.64 9.23 18.74
C LEU A 347 -19.43 10.51 18.84
#